data_AF-A0A812PUS5-F1
#
_entry.id   AF-A0A812PUS5-F1
#
_cell.length_a   1.000
_cell.length_b   1.000
_cell.length_c   1.000
_cell.angle_alpha   90.00
_cell.angle_beta   90.00
_cell.angle_gamma   90.00
#
_symmetry.space_group_name_H-M   'P 1'
#
loop_
_entity.id
_entity.type
_entity.pdbx_description
1 polymer ?
#
loop_
_entity_poly.entity_id
_entity_poly.type
_entity_poly.pdbx_seq_one_letter_code
_entity_poly.pdbx_strand_id
1 'polypeptide(L)'
;MSNMELACQNVVEEPTEANLVRLLDLWSADWKHQGRTRVVGPGAFEKYCTLGFFGHGGVCGVSIATSKRTACTAVNRFLKSRFPNGTWTSIAVLFNPRMGLHRDIQNMPGHLNHALALGDYTGGRVWIEDDKGDSTALLAGKGGDRELRGRWLDMHDKPVSFNARRYHMVEPHQGSMWALAAYVPQAYARSTEQHREALREAGFPLPV
;
A
#
# COMPACT_ATOMS: atom_id res chain seq x y z
N MET A 1 -18.28 -19.16 -13.56
CA MET A 1 -17.40 -18.30 -12.73
C MET A 1 -16.29 -17.78 -13.62
N SER A 2 -16.12 -16.47 -13.71
CA SER A 2 -15.03 -15.85 -14.46
C SER A 2 -13.67 -16.13 -13.80
N ASN A 3 -12.57 -16.00 -14.56
CA ASN A 3 -11.21 -16.14 -14.00
C ASN A 3 -10.96 -15.19 -12.82
N MET A 4 -11.55 -14.01 -12.84
CA MET A 4 -11.45 -13.02 -11.75
C MET A 4 -12.16 -13.50 -10.48
N GLU A 5 -13.38 -14.01 -10.62
CA GLU A 5 -14.16 -14.50 -9.48
C GLU A 5 -13.48 -15.69 -8.81
N LEU A 6 -12.95 -16.62 -9.61
CA LEU A 6 -12.20 -17.77 -9.10
C LEU A 6 -10.93 -17.32 -8.36
N ALA A 7 -10.17 -16.38 -8.93
CA ALA A 7 -8.99 -15.84 -8.25
C ALA A 7 -9.34 -15.14 -6.92
N CYS A 8 -10.46 -14.41 -6.87
CA CYS A 8 -10.93 -13.83 -5.61
C CYS A 8 -11.29 -14.91 -4.59
N GLN A 9 -12.02 -15.95 -5.00
CA GLN A 9 -12.41 -17.05 -4.12
C GLN A 9 -11.19 -17.75 -3.53
N ASN A 10 -10.19 -18.07 -4.36
CA ASN A 10 -8.96 -18.73 -3.90
C ASN A 10 -8.23 -17.92 -2.82
N VAL A 11 -8.13 -16.59 -2.96
CA VAL A 11 -7.53 -15.73 -1.93
C VAL A 11 -8.33 -15.74 -0.62
N VAL A 12 -9.66 -15.79 -0.71
CA VAL A 12 -10.55 -15.78 0.46
C VAL A 12 -10.46 -17.10 1.22
N GLU A 13 -10.45 -18.22 0.50
CA GLU A 13 -10.35 -19.56 1.08
C GLU A 13 -8.94 -19.84 1.61
N GLU A 14 -7.93 -19.46 0.85
CA GLU A 14 -6.52 -19.71 1.14
C GLU A 14 -5.66 -18.47 0.83
N PRO A 15 -5.40 -17.60 1.83
CA PRO A 15 -4.69 -16.32 1.63
C PRO A 15 -3.17 -16.52 1.52
N THR A 16 -2.72 -17.23 0.48
CA THR A 16 -1.31 -17.42 0.12
C THR A 16 -0.81 -16.32 -0.79
N GLU A 17 0.50 -16.10 -0.78
CA GLU A 17 1.18 -15.18 -1.71
C GLU A 17 0.81 -15.47 -3.17
N ALA A 18 0.89 -16.74 -3.58
CA ALA A 18 0.60 -17.16 -4.95
C ALA A 18 -0.83 -16.81 -5.38
N ASN A 19 -1.82 -17.03 -4.51
CA ASN A 19 -3.21 -16.69 -4.80
C ASN A 19 -3.42 -15.18 -4.94
N LEU A 20 -2.81 -14.37 -4.05
CA LEU A 20 -2.94 -12.91 -4.15
C LEU A 20 -2.22 -12.35 -5.38
N VAL A 21 -1.00 -12.80 -5.68
CA VAL A 21 -0.27 -12.39 -6.89
C VAL A 21 -1.10 -12.68 -8.14
N ARG A 22 -1.68 -13.89 -8.24
CA ARG A 22 -2.55 -14.25 -9.36
C ARG A 22 -3.76 -13.33 -9.50
N LEU A 23 -4.41 -12.98 -8.38
CA LEU A 23 -5.51 -12.02 -8.38
C LEU A 23 -5.06 -10.65 -8.87
N LEU A 24 -3.94 -10.14 -8.39
CA LEU A 24 -3.41 -8.82 -8.77
C LEU A 24 -3.01 -8.77 -10.24
N ASP A 25 -2.38 -9.82 -10.77
CA ASP A 25 -2.02 -9.90 -12.18
C ASP A 25 -3.25 -9.81 -13.09
N LEU A 26 -4.27 -10.62 -12.81
CA LEU A 26 -5.54 -10.59 -13.54
C LEU A 26 -6.23 -9.24 -13.41
N TRP A 27 -6.32 -8.70 -12.19
CA TRP A 27 -7.06 -7.46 -11.95
C TRP A 27 -6.37 -6.24 -12.56
N SER A 28 -5.05 -6.23 -12.55
CA SER A 28 -4.26 -5.12 -13.08
C SER A 28 -4.33 -4.97 -14.60
N ALA A 29 -4.73 -6.01 -15.33
CA ALA A 29 -4.92 -5.95 -16.77
C ALA A 29 -6.00 -4.94 -17.19
N ASP A 30 -6.99 -4.70 -16.31
CA ASP A 30 -8.09 -3.76 -16.57
C ASP A 30 -7.77 -2.31 -16.11
N TRP A 31 -6.59 -2.08 -15.51
CA TRP A 31 -6.26 -0.77 -14.95
C TRP A 31 -5.88 0.20 -16.06
N LYS A 32 -6.84 1.03 -16.47
CA LYS A 32 -6.71 2.01 -17.56
C LYS A 32 -5.71 3.15 -17.31
N HIS A 33 -5.10 3.22 -16.12
CA HIS A 33 -4.23 4.34 -15.74
C HIS A 33 -2.85 3.86 -15.29
N GLN A 34 -1.82 4.39 -15.96
CA GLN A 34 -0.42 4.43 -15.49
C GLN A 34 -0.28 5.43 -14.31
N GLY A 35 -1.04 5.20 -13.25
CA GLY A 35 -0.99 5.83 -11.92
C GLY A 35 -0.88 7.35 -11.76
N ARG A 36 -0.73 7.76 -10.50
CA ARG A 36 -0.66 9.17 -10.04
C ARG A 36 0.73 9.77 -10.26
N THR A 37 1.13 9.98 -11.51
CA THR A 37 2.43 10.58 -11.88
C THR A 37 2.73 11.92 -11.18
N ARG A 38 1.71 12.72 -10.86
CA ARG A 38 1.89 14.03 -10.19
C ARG A 38 2.22 13.95 -8.69
N VAL A 39 1.87 12.85 -8.01
CA VAL A 39 2.04 12.71 -6.56
C VAL A 39 3.25 11.84 -6.21
N VAL A 40 3.56 10.87 -7.08
CA VAL A 40 4.60 9.86 -6.84
C VAL A 40 5.83 10.09 -7.73
N GLY A 41 5.70 10.89 -8.80
CA GLY A 41 6.75 11.14 -9.79
C GLY A 41 6.66 10.22 -11.02
N PRO A 42 7.17 10.64 -12.20
CA PRO A 42 7.24 9.78 -13.39
C PRO A 42 8.12 8.55 -13.14
N GLY A 43 7.67 7.36 -13.60
CA GLY A 43 8.46 6.13 -13.52
C GLY A 43 8.57 5.48 -12.13
N ALA A 44 7.83 5.99 -11.14
CA ALA A 44 7.86 5.49 -9.76
C ALA A 44 7.19 4.11 -9.57
N PHE A 45 6.52 3.58 -10.59
CA PHE A 45 5.94 2.24 -10.64
C PHE A 45 5.52 1.93 -12.08
N GLU A 46 5.25 0.66 -12.37
CA GLU A 46 4.71 0.22 -13.66
C GLU A 46 3.17 0.17 -13.65
N LYS A 47 2.58 -0.27 -12.53
CA LYS A 47 1.11 -0.27 -12.33
C LYS A 47 0.79 0.28 -10.94
N TYR A 48 -0.36 0.94 -10.82
CA TYR A 48 -0.80 1.53 -9.56
C TYR A 48 -2.32 1.58 -9.46
N CYS A 49 -2.84 1.21 -8.29
CA CYS A 49 -4.24 1.38 -7.92
C CYS A 49 -4.34 1.84 -6.46
N THR A 50 -5.37 2.64 -6.16
CA THR A 50 -5.76 2.96 -4.79
C THR A 50 -7.13 2.36 -4.51
N LEU A 51 -7.21 1.52 -3.48
CA LEU A 51 -8.46 1.01 -2.93
C LEU A 51 -8.83 1.82 -1.67
N GLY A 52 -10.12 1.91 -1.40
CA GLY A 52 -10.65 2.55 -0.21
C GLY A 52 -10.79 4.06 -0.33
N PHE A 53 -10.58 4.75 0.78
CA PHE A 53 -10.84 6.17 0.94
C PHE A 53 -9.77 7.04 0.26
N PHE A 54 -10.14 8.21 -0.23
CA PHE A 54 -9.20 9.18 -0.75
C PHE A 54 -9.60 10.61 -0.37
N GLY A 55 -8.60 11.50 -0.37
CA GLY A 55 -8.81 12.94 -0.35
C GLY A 55 -7.93 13.60 -1.41
N HIS A 56 -8.49 14.53 -2.19
CA HIS A 56 -7.76 15.32 -3.18
C HIS A 56 -8.48 16.64 -3.43
N GLY A 57 -7.74 17.76 -3.42
CA GLY A 57 -8.29 19.08 -3.78
C GLY A 57 -9.50 19.52 -2.93
N GLY A 58 -9.53 19.17 -1.63
CA GLY A 58 -10.65 19.47 -0.73
C GLY A 58 -11.81 18.47 -0.79
N VAL A 59 -11.88 17.63 -1.81
CA VAL A 59 -12.88 16.56 -1.96
C VAL A 59 -12.38 15.27 -1.31
N CYS A 60 -13.29 14.46 -0.77
CA CYS A 60 -12.99 13.12 -0.28
C CYS A 60 -14.09 12.12 -0.68
N GLY A 61 -13.76 10.84 -0.76
CA GLY A 61 -14.69 9.79 -1.15
C GLY A 61 -14.05 8.41 -1.19
N VAL A 62 -14.77 7.43 -1.74
CA VAL A 62 -14.29 6.05 -1.94
C VAL A 62 -13.87 5.88 -3.39
N SER A 63 -12.70 5.28 -3.63
CA SER A 63 -12.15 5.16 -4.98
C SER A 63 -13.02 4.28 -5.88
N ILE A 64 -13.09 4.62 -7.17
CA ILE A 64 -13.84 3.82 -8.16
C ILE A 64 -13.31 2.37 -8.22
N ALA A 65 -12.01 2.15 -8.01
CA ALA A 65 -11.44 0.80 -7.99
C ALA A 65 -12.05 -0.08 -6.88
N THR A 66 -12.51 0.52 -5.78
CA THR A 66 -13.21 -0.17 -4.69
C THR A 66 -14.56 -0.74 -5.13
N SER A 67 -15.15 -0.25 -6.23
CA SER A 67 -16.41 -0.79 -6.79
C SER A 67 -16.29 -2.26 -7.23
N LYS A 68 -15.08 -2.75 -7.51
CA LYS A 68 -14.80 -4.18 -7.70
C LYS A 68 -14.77 -4.89 -6.33
N ARG A 69 -15.93 -4.92 -5.66
CA ARG A 69 -16.08 -5.32 -4.25
C ARG A 69 -15.43 -6.68 -3.94
N THR A 70 -15.66 -7.70 -4.77
CA THR A 70 -15.11 -9.05 -4.52
C THR A 70 -13.58 -9.07 -4.50
N ALA A 71 -12.92 -8.39 -5.45
CA ALA A 71 -11.46 -8.28 -5.48
C ALA A 71 -10.94 -7.45 -4.29
N CYS A 72 -11.61 -6.35 -3.97
CA CYS A 72 -11.25 -5.52 -2.82
C CYS A 72 -11.35 -6.28 -1.50
N THR A 73 -12.44 -7.05 -1.30
CA THR A 73 -12.66 -7.89 -0.13
C THR A 73 -11.60 -8.99 -0.03
N ALA A 74 -11.22 -9.61 -1.14
CA ALA A 74 -10.14 -10.60 -1.19
C ALA A 74 -8.79 -10.00 -0.75
N VAL A 75 -8.42 -8.82 -1.28
CA VAL A 75 -7.20 -8.11 -0.86
C VAL A 75 -7.25 -7.75 0.63
N ASN A 76 -8.36 -7.19 1.12
CA ASN A 76 -8.53 -6.87 2.54
C ASN A 76 -8.43 -8.12 3.42
N ARG A 77 -8.99 -9.25 3.00
CA ARG A 77 -8.92 -10.52 3.74
C ARG A 77 -7.49 -11.05 3.81
N PHE A 78 -6.76 -11.00 2.70
CA PHE A 78 -5.34 -11.33 2.70
C PHE A 78 -4.57 -10.44 3.69
N LEU A 79 -4.73 -9.12 3.61
CA LEU A 79 -4.03 -8.19 4.51
C LEU A 79 -4.40 -8.42 5.98
N LYS A 80 -5.68 -8.68 6.31
CA LYS A 80 -6.10 -9.01 7.68
C LYS A 80 -5.47 -10.31 8.21
N SER A 81 -5.17 -11.28 7.34
CA SER A 81 -4.45 -12.49 7.76
C SER A 81 -2.99 -12.21 8.16
N ARG A 82 -2.39 -11.15 7.61
CA ARG A 82 -1.01 -10.71 7.92
C ARG A 82 -0.95 -9.65 9.02
N PHE A 83 -2.02 -8.86 9.17
CA PHE A 83 -2.15 -7.79 10.16
C PHE A 83 -3.48 -7.95 10.95
N PRO A 84 -3.60 -8.95 11.84
CA PRO A 84 -4.86 -9.27 12.52
C PRO A 84 -5.43 -8.11 13.37
N ASN A 85 -4.54 -7.25 13.88
CA ASN A 85 -4.90 -6.07 14.69
C ASN A 85 -4.74 -4.75 13.92
N GLY A 86 -4.42 -4.82 12.62
CA GLY A 86 -4.21 -3.64 11.80
C GLY A 86 -5.52 -2.95 11.45
N THR A 87 -5.48 -1.63 11.35
CA THR A 87 -6.62 -0.83 10.88
C THR A 87 -6.18 0.06 9.72
N TRP A 88 -7.04 0.16 8.71
CA TRP A 88 -6.79 0.99 7.54
C TRP A 88 -8.09 1.29 6.83
N THR A 89 -8.07 2.36 6.04
CA THR A 89 -9.22 2.76 5.22
C THR A 89 -8.86 2.85 3.75
N SER A 90 -7.57 2.68 3.42
CA SER A 90 -7.02 2.79 2.08
C SER A 90 -5.91 1.78 1.87
N ILE A 91 -5.74 1.30 0.64
CA ILE A 91 -4.63 0.44 0.23
C ILE A 91 -4.06 0.98 -1.08
N ALA A 92 -2.77 1.30 -1.11
CA ALA A 92 -2.03 1.50 -2.34
C ALA A 92 -1.49 0.15 -2.82
N VAL A 93 -1.77 -0.21 -4.07
CA VAL A 93 -1.30 -1.45 -4.70
C VAL A 93 -0.42 -1.05 -5.88
N LEU A 94 0.84 -1.46 -5.85
CA LEU A 94 1.87 -1.04 -6.80
C LEU A 94 2.54 -2.25 -7.43
N PHE A 95 2.79 -2.19 -8.73
CA PHE A 95 3.67 -3.13 -9.43
C PHE A 95 5.00 -2.45 -9.74
N ASN A 96 6.10 -3.10 -9.35
CA ASN A 96 7.47 -2.64 -9.51
C ASN A 96 7.71 -1.19 -9.04
N PRO A 97 7.44 -0.88 -7.76
CA PRO A 97 7.64 0.47 -7.22
C PRO A 97 9.11 0.89 -7.22
N ARG A 98 9.37 2.16 -7.51
CA ARG A 98 10.67 2.85 -7.44
C ARG A 98 10.51 4.08 -6.54
N MET A 99 10.34 3.82 -5.25
CA MET A 99 10.02 4.85 -4.25
C MET A 99 11.29 5.30 -3.53
N GLY A 100 11.82 6.47 -3.91
CA GLY A 100 12.94 7.11 -3.22
C GLY A 100 12.56 7.59 -1.81
N LEU A 101 13.52 8.21 -1.12
CA LEU A 101 13.33 8.69 0.26
C LEU A 101 12.21 9.74 0.35
N HIS A 102 11.11 9.41 1.02
CA HIS A 102 9.93 10.26 1.12
C HIS A 102 9.21 10.13 2.47
N ARG A 103 8.16 10.96 2.64
CA ARG A 103 7.26 10.94 3.79
C ARG A 103 5.83 11.04 3.32
N ASP A 104 4.96 10.22 3.88
CA ASP A 104 3.53 10.26 3.65
C ASP A 104 2.88 11.28 4.59
N ILE A 105 3.19 12.55 4.40
CA ILE A 105 2.72 13.63 5.27
C ILE A 105 1.19 13.78 5.29
N GLN A 106 0.48 13.18 4.32
CA GLN A 106 -0.98 13.16 4.23
C GLN A 106 -1.62 11.98 4.96
N ASN A 107 -0.84 11.03 5.48
CA ASN A 107 -1.36 9.95 6.32
C ASN A 107 -1.68 10.48 7.72
N MET A 108 -2.67 9.87 8.37
CA MET A 108 -3.23 10.31 9.65
C MET A 108 -2.19 10.14 10.77
N PRO A 109 -1.88 11.20 11.54
CA PRO A 109 -1.03 11.08 12.72
C PRO A 109 -1.56 10.02 13.69
N GLY A 110 -0.67 9.26 14.31
CA GLY A 110 -1.04 8.19 15.25
C GLY A 110 -1.37 6.84 14.59
N HIS A 111 -1.54 6.79 13.27
CA HIS A 111 -1.75 5.55 12.54
C HIS A 111 -0.46 5.10 11.83
N LEU A 112 -0.21 3.79 11.86
CA LEU A 112 0.88 3.16 11.11
C LEU A 112 0.41 2.86 9.68
N ASN A 113 1.37 2.82 8.74
CA ASN A 113 1.16 2.08 7.51
C ASN A 113 1.51 0.61 7.75
N HIS A 114 0.78 -0.27 7.07
CA HIS A 114 1.02 -1.70 7.04
C HIS A 114 1.44 -2.09 5.62
N ALA A 115 2.65 -2.61 5.45
CA ALA A 115 3.22 -2.91 4.15
C ALA A 115 3.73 -4.35 4.06
N LEU A 116 3.60 -4.91 2.87
CA LEU A 116 4.24 -6.16 2.47
C LEU A 116 4.43 -6.17 0.95
N ALA A 117 5.33 -7.01 0.47
CA ALA A 117 5.57 -7.23 -0.94
C ALA A 117 5.53 -8.73 -1.28
N LEU A 118 5.19 -9.03 -2.52
CA LEU A 118 4.89 -10.36 -3.03
C LEU A 118 5.41 -10.50 -4.47
N GLY A 119 5.60 -11.74 -4.91
CA GLY A 119 6.00 -12.11 -6.25
C GLY A 119 7.42 -12.65 -6.30
N ASP A 120 7.90 -12.85 -7.53
CA ASP A 120 9.25 -13.38 -7.78
C ASP A 120 10.20 -12.21 -8.04
N TYR A 121 10.92 -11.80 -7.00
CA TYR A 121 11.84 -10.67 -7.06
C TYR A 121 13.03 -10.83 -6.10
N THR A 122 14.07 -10.04 -6.33
CA THR A 122 15.23 -9.90 -5.44
C THR A 122 15.45 -8.44 -5.07
N GLY A 123 15.94 -8.17 -3.85
CA GLY A 123 16.06 -6.81 -3.29
C GLY A 123 14.73 -6.36 -2.67
N GLY A 124 14.32 -5.11 -2.92
CA GLY A 124 12.96 -4.65 -2.58
C GLY A 124 12.64 -4.54 -1.09
N ARG A 125 13.65 -4.51 -0.20
CA ARG A 125 13.44 -4.21 1.22
C ARG A 125 12.88 -2.80 1.40
N VAL A 126 12.24 -2.54 2.54
CA VAL A 126 11.86 -1.18 2.94
C VAL A 126 12.88 -0.64 3.93
N TRP A 127 13.44 0.53 3.64
CA TRP A 127 14.20 1.28 4.64
C TRP A 127 13.23 2.20 5.38
N ILE A 128 13.28 2.18 6.72
CA ILE A 128 12.52 3.09 7.57
C ILE A 128 13.46 3.88 8.47
N GLU A 129 13.15 5.16 8.66
CA GLU A 129 13.82 6.00 9.64
C GLU A 129 13.54 5.48 11.06
N ASP A 130 14.61 5.21 11.79
CA ASP A 130 14.60 4.63 13.13
C ASP A 130 15.87 5.08 13.85
N ASP A 131 15.69 5.75 14.99
CA ASP A 131 16.77 6.31 15.79
C ASP A 131 17.69 5.22 16.37
N LYS A 132 17.18 3.98 16.46
CA LYS A 132 17.92 2.78 16.88
C LYS A 132 18.33 1.89 15.71
N GLY A 133 18.22 2.40 14.48
CA GLY A 133 18.65 1.70 13.29
C GLY A 133 20.16 1.50 13.20
N ASP A 134 20.60 0.63 12.31
CA ASP A 134 22.02 0.31 12.04
C ASP A 134 22.47 0.74 10.63
N SER A 135 21.56 1.30 9.84
CA SER A 135 21.80 1.83 8.50
C SER A 135 21.60 3.34 8.48
N THR A 136 22.19 3.99 7.49
CA THR A 136 21.93 5.41 7.20
C THR A 136 21.38 5.62 5.79
N ALA A 137 20.70 6.74 5.58
CA ALA A 137 20.25 7.21 4.28
C ALA A 137 20.52 8.71 4.17
N LEU A 138 20.94 9.17 2.98
CA LEU A 138 21.19 10.59 2.72
C LEU A 138 19.92 11.28 2.23
N LEU A 139 19.52 12.32 2.95
CA LEU A 139 18.46 13.24 2.54
C LEU A 139 19.11 14.46 1.88
N ALA A 140 18.94 14.58 0.56
CA ALA A 140 19.39 15.75 -0.18
C ALA A 140 18.64 17.02 0.26
N GLY A 141 19.37 18.09 0.56
CA GLY A 141 18.82 19.34 1.05
C GLY A 141 19.47 20.55 0.37
N LYS A 142 18.72 21.66 0.27
CA LYS A 142 19.23 22.92 -0.30
C LYS A 142 20.45 23.49 0.46
N GLY A 143 20.65 23.09 1.72
CA GLY A 143 21.78 23.51 2.57
C GLY A 143 22.83 22.43 2.81
N GLY A 144 22.84 21.38 1.98
CA GLY A 144 23.68 20.20 2.15
C GLY A 144 22.87 18.96 2.51
N ASP A 145 23.51 17.81 2.36
CA ASP A 145 22.91 16.52 2.63
C ASP A 145 22.85 16.25 4.13
N ARG A 146 21.73 15.68 4.57
CA ARG A 146 21.54 15.26 5.95
C ARG A 146 21.50 13.76 6.03
N GLU A 147 22.37 13.18 6.85
CA GLU A 147 22.32 11.76 7.16
C GLU A 147 21.14 11.47 8.12
N LEU A 148 20.34 10.47 7.76
CA LEU A 148 19.26 9.94 8.58
C LEU A 148 19.62 8.53 9.04
N ARG A 149 19.28 8.21 10.29
CA ARG A 149 19.44 6.87 10.84
C ARG A 149 18.18 6.04 10.63
N GLY A 150 18.34 4.76 10.32
CA GLY A 150 17.23 3.85 10.06
C GLY A 150 17.67 2.42 9.88
N ARG A 151 16.76 1.57 9.41
CA ARG A 151 17.01 0.13 9.21
C ARG A 151 16.29 -0.39 7.98
N TRP A 152 16.88 -1.41 7.37
CA TRP A 152 16.26 -2.18 6.31
C TRP A 152 15.42 -3.30 6.90
N LEU A 153 14.17 -3.41 6.45
CA LEU A 153 13.26 -4.48 6.81
C LEU A 153 12.91 -5.27 5.55
N ASP A 154 13.04 -6.59 5.65
CA ASP A 154 12.52 -7.49 4.63
C ASP A 154 10.98 -7.50 4.72
N MET A 155 10.34 -7.30 3.57
CA MET A 155 8.89 -7.27 3.45
C MET A 155 8.33 -8.31 2.46
N HIS A 156 9.14 -9.25 1.96
CA HIS A 156 8.68 -10.35 1.10
C HIS A 156 7.84 -11.34 1.92
N ASP A 157 6.51 -11.31 1.72
CA ASP A 157 5.47 -11.96 2.53
C ASP A 157 5.72 -11.83 4.05
N LYS A 158 6.39 -10.73 4.44
CA LYS A 158 6.76 -10.41 5.81
C LYS A 158 6.07 -9.11 6.19
N PRO A 159 5.05 -9.15 7.06
CA PRO A 159 4.29 -7.95 7.41
C PRO A 159 5.16 -6.94 8.15
N VAL A 160 5.23 -5.72 7.64
CA VAL A 160 5.94 -4.59 8.25
C VAL A 160 4.93 -3.49 8.60
N SER A 161 5.00 -2.97 9.83
CA SER A 161 4.21 -1.82 10.25
C SER A 161 5.12 -0.69 10.71
N PHE A 162 4.92 0.52 10.19
CA PHE A 162 5.82 1.64 10.45
C PHE A 162 5.10 2.99 10.35
N ASN A 163 5.70 4.01 10.97
CA ASN A 163 5.21 5.39 10.86
C ASN A 163 5.68 6.00 9.53
N ALA A 164 4.84 5.91 8.49
CA ALA A 164 5.16 6.45 7.16
C ALA A 164 5.24 7.98 7.09
N ARG A 165 4.90 8.70 8.17
CA ARG A 165 5.18 10.14 8.28
C ARG A 165 6.66 10.43 8.56
N ARG A 166 7.43 9.41 9.00
CA ARG A 166 8.91 9.43 9.03
C ARG A 166 9.46 9.04 7.65
N TYR A 167 10.74 9.32 7.41
CA TYR A 167 11.35 9.01 6.12
C TYR A 167 11.41 7.50 5.87
N HIS A 168 11.11 7.11 4.64
CA HIS A 168 11.21 5.73 4.19
C HIS A 168 11.42 5.65 2.67
N MET A 169 11.92 4.51 2.20
CA MET A 169 12.13 4.22 0.78
C MET A 169 12.10 2.72 0.50
N VAL A 170 11.96 2.35 -0.77
CA VAL A 170 12.04 0.97 -1.23
C VAL A 170 13.41 0.76 -1.89
N GLU A 171 14.10 -0.31 -1.49
CA GLU A 171 15.34 -0.75 -2.09
C GLU A 171 15.12 -1.07 -3.58
N PRO A 172 16.06 -0.73 -4.48
CA PRO A 172 16.01 -1.21 -5.85
C PRO A 172 15.83 -2.73 -5.91
N HIS A 173 14.97 -3.17 -6.82
CA HIS A 173 14.67 -4.59 -6.99
C HIS A 173 14.73 -5.00 -8.47
N GLN A 174 14.79 -6.31 -8.68
CA GLN A 174 14.66 -6.95 -9.99
C GLN A 174 13.61 -8.05 -9.91
N GLY A 175 12.89 -8.28 -11.00
CA GLY A 175 11.79 -9.25 -11.07
C GLY A 175 10.41 -8.59 -11.04
N SER A 176 9.42 -9.35 -10.58
CA SER A 176 8.01 -8.95 -10.53
C SER A 176 7.58 -8.77 -9.08
N MET A 177 7.54 -7.52 -8.64
CA MET A 177 7.23 -7.16 -7.25
C MET A 177 5.88 -6.43 -7.16
N TRP A 178 4.92 -7.07 -6.52
CA TRP A 178 3.71 -6.41 -6.03
C TRP A 178 3.96 -5.88 -4.62
N ALA A 179 3.82 -4.58 -4.42
CA ALA A 179 3.86 -3.96 -3.10
C ALA A 179 2.48 -3.45 -2.70
N LEU A 180 2.06 -3.76 -1.48
CA LEU A 180 0.83 -3.29 -0.89
C LEU A 180 1.17 -2.43 0.33
N ALA A 181 0.60 -1.23 0.40
CA ALA A 181 0.68 -0.36 1.57
C ALA A 181 -0.73 0.04 2.01
N ALA A 182 -1.17 -0.46 3.16
CA ALA A 182 -2.43 -0.12 3.77
C ALA A 182 -2.24 1.02 4.78
N TYR A 183 -3.12 2.02 4.74
CA TYR A 183 -2.96 3.27 5.50
C TYR A 183 -4.29 3.96 5.78
N VAL A 184 -4.24 5.00 6.61
CA VAL A 184 -5.35 5.92 6.87
C VAL A 184 -4.95 7.33 6.40
N PRO A 185 -5.58 7.90 5.37
CA PRO A 185 -5.33 9.28 4.98
C PRO A 185 -5.99 10.25 5.98
N GLN A 186 -5.37 11.41 6.24
CA GLN A 186 -5.95 12.46 7.09
C GLN A 186 -7.37 12.86 6.66
N ALA A 187 -7.65 12.81 5.35
CA ALA A 187 -8.97 13.12 4.81
C ALA A 187 -10.09 12.24 5.41
N TYR A 188 -9.78 11.06 5.94
CA TYR A 188 -10.75 10.17 6.58
C TYR A 188 -11.45 10.81 7.79
N ALA A 189 -10.83 11.82 8.44
CA ALA A 189 -11.48 12.62 9.47
C ALA A 189 -12.75 13.34 8.98
N ARG A 190 -12.90 13.54 7.66
CA ARG A 190 -14.09 14.12 7.01
C ARG A 190 -15.02 13.06 6.42
N SER A 191 -14.82 11.78 6.73
CA SER A 191 -15.68 10.70 6.24
C SER A 191 -17.11 10.86 6.79
N THR A 192 -18.09 10.59 5.93
CA THR A 192 -19.50 10.48 6.30
C THR A 192 -19.79 9.03 6.70
N GLU A 193 -20.95 8.77 7.30
CA GLU A 193 -21.35 7.37 7.58
C GLU A 193 -21.49 6.56 6.29
N GLN A 194 -22.02 7.16 5.22
CA GLN A 194 -22.09 6.51 3.90
C GLN A 194 -20.72 6.07 3.38
N HIS A 195 -19.67 6.88 3.59
CA HIS A 195 -18.31 6.48 3.24
C HIS A 195 -17.84 5.30 4.09
N ARG A 196 -18.11 5.31 5.41
CA ARG A 196 -17.72 4.23 6.32
C ARG A 196 -18.44 2.92 6.01
N GLU A 197 -19.74 2.97 5.75
CA GLU A 197 -20.56 1.83 5.31
C GLU A 197 -19.95 1.19 4.05
N ALA A 198 -19.69 1.98 3.01
CA ALA A 198 -19.12 1.49 1.76
C ALA A 198 -17.74 0.83 1.95
N LEU A 199 -16.92 1.33 2.89
CA LEU A 199 -15.64 0.71 3.23
C LEU A 199 -15.82 -0.60 4.03
N ARG A 200 -16.75 -0.65 4.98
CA ARG A 200 -17.07 -1.89 5.73
C ARG A 200 -17.57 -2.98 4.78
N GLU A 201 -18.46 -2.63 3.85
CA GLU A 201 -18.96 -3.54 2.81
C GLU A 201 -17.85 -4.05 1.88
N ALA A 202 -16.80 -3.25 1.65
CA ALA A 202 -15.61 -3.64 0.90
C ALA A 202 -14.54 -4.37 1.75
N GLY A 203 -14.84 -4.63 3.03
CA GLY A 203 -14.03 -5.45 3.92
C GLY A 203 -12.91 -4.71 4.67
N PHE A 204 -12.86 -3.38 4.65
CA PHE A 204 -11.82 -2.60 5.35
C PHE A 204 -11.98 -2.68 6.88
N PRO A 205 -10.88 -2.90 7.64
CA PRO A 205 -10.88 -2.83 9.10
C PRO A 205 -10.73 -1.35 9.53
N LEU A 206 -11.84 -0.63 9.59
CA LEU A 206 -11.83 0.79 9.94
C LEU A 206 -11.27 1.02 11.36
N PRO A 207 -10.47 2.08 11.57
CA PRO A 207 -10.11 2.49 12.92
C PRO A 207 -11.37 2.94 13.69
N VAL A 208 -11.37 2.65 14.99
CA VAL A 208 -12.43 3.06 15.94
C VAL A 208 -12.39 4.56 16.17
#